data_AF-A0A382YPG6-F1
#
_entry.id   AF-A0A382YPG6-F1
#
_cell.length_a   1.000
_cell.length_b   1.000
_cell.length_c   1.000
_cell.angle_alpha   90.00
_cell.angle_beta   90.00
_cell.angle_gamma   90.00
#
_symmetry.space_group_name_H-M   'P 1'
#
loop_
_entity.id
_entity.type
_entity.pdbx_description
1 polymer ?
#
loop_
_entity_poly.entity_id
_entity_poly.type
_entity_poly.pdbx_seq_one_letter_code
_entity_poly.pdbx_strand_id
1 'polypeptide(L)'
;MSRCSAYRPLCFVIVSLLTGCGQSGASPRAERGVLDLRSWDFSEREQISIGGEWHFWWEALLAPQDAATRSGSPDGLIGVPEFWPMHPNPSNPDEMLPMHGYATMTLRVLLPREGLPKRFGVFLRGVNSASRLYAVTSRGVQHLVSHGTVSAEPSESIPDWSYQYAPFDVEGESEL
;
A
#
# COMPACT_ATOMS: atom_id res chain seq x y z
N MET A 1 -7.46 -66.23 -52.22
CA MET A 1 -8.47 -65.64 -51.32
C MET A 1 -7.70 -64.88 -50.26
N SER A 2 -7.30 -63.64 -50.54
CA SER A 2 -8.03 -62.38 -50.30
C SER A 2 -7.54 -61.73 -49.00
N ARG A 3 -6.96 -60.55 -49.18
CA ARG A 3 -6.28 -59.68 -48.23
C ARG A 3 -7.24 -59.16 -47.16
N CYS A 4 -6.73 -58.77 -45.99
CA CYS A 4 -7.23 -57.57 -45.31
C CYS A 4 -6.14 -56.95 -44.42
N SER A 5 -5.58 -55.86 -44.93
CA SER A 5 -4.77 -54.89 -44.20
C SER A 5 -5.73 -54.06 -43.33
N ALA A 6 -5.61 -54.15 -42.01
CA ALA A 6 -6.37 -53.29 -41.10
C ALA A 6 -5.54 -52.04 -40.79
N TYR A 7 -6.08 -50.93 -41.30
CA TYR A 7 -5.61 -49.56 -41.23
C TYR A 7 -5.33 -49.11 -39.78
N ARG A 8 -4.17 -48.50 -39.53
CA ARG A 8 -3.89 -47.72 -38.31
C ARG A 8 -4.65 -46.38 -38.40
N PRO A 9 -5.65 -46.10 -37.54
CA PRO A 9 -6.04 -44.72 -37.33
C PRO A 9 -4.95 -44.05 -36.50
N LEU A 10 -4.14 -43.25 -37.19
CA LEU A 10 -3.28 -42.23 -36.63
C LEU A 10 -4.18 -41.23 -35.89
N CYS A 11 -4.40 -41.44 -34.59
CA CYS A 11 -5.00 -40.45 -33.72
C CYS A 11 -4.02 -39.29 -33.54
N PHE A 12 -4.03 -38.34 -34.49
CA PHE A 12 -3.52 -36.99 -34.28
C PHE A 12 -4.46 -36.30 -33.28
N VAL A 13 -4.27 -36.60 -31.99
CA VAL A 13 -4.82 -35.76 -30.93
C VAL A 13 -3.91 -34.56 -30.83
N ILE A 14 -4.18 -33.56 -31.68
CA ILE A 14 -3.69 -32.20 -31.46
C ILE A 14 -4.46 -31.71 -30.23
N VAL A 15 -3.92 -32.00 -29.05
CA VAL A 15 -4.33 -31.35 -27.80
C VAL A 15 -3.80 -29.93 -27.89
N SER A 16 -4.63 -29.04 -28.42
CA SER A 16 -4.43 -27.60 -28.35
C SER A 16 -4.42 -27.17 -26.88
N LEU A 17 -3.26 -27.25 -26.24
CA LEU A 17 -2.96 -26.64 -24.94
C LEU A 17 -2.79 -25.12 -25.14
N LEU A 18 -3.88 -24.45 -25.51
CA LEU A 18 -4.05 -23.02 -25.29
C LEU A 18 -4.71 -22.84 -23.92
N THR A 19 -4.05 -23.34 -22.87
CA THR A 19 -4.32 -22.89 -21.50
C THR A 19 -3.56 -21.59 -21.28
N GLY A 20 -4.01 -20.55 -21.99
CA GLY A 20 -3.74 -19.17 -21.61
C GLY A 20 -4.54 -18.88 -20.36
N CYS A 21 -4.00 -19.25 -19.19
CA CYS A 21 -4.43 -18.65 -17.94
C CYS A 21 -4.03 -17.17 -18.01
N GLY A 22 -4.94 -16.33 -18.49
CA GLY A 22 -4.89 -14.92 -18.20
C GLY A 22 -4.87 -14.80 -16.69
N GLN A 23 -3.72 -14.45 -16.12
CA GLN A 23 -3.61 -14.10 -14.72
C GLN A 23 -4.45 -12.83 -14.53
N SER A 24 -5.73 -13.01 -14.18
CA SER A 24 -6.43 -12.05 -13.36
C SER A 24 -5.76 -12.09 -11.99
N GLY A 25 -4.53 -11.55 -11.92
CA GLY A 25 -3.78 -11.45 -10.68
C GLY A 25 -4.55 -10.56 -9.72
N ALA A 26 -4.72 -11.03 -8.48
CA ALA A 26 -5.27 -10.20 -7.41
C ALA A 26 -4.48 -8.89 -7.34
N SER A 27 -5.18 -7.76 -7.15
CA SER A 27 -4.52 -6.47 -6.98
C SER A 27 -3.57 -6.54 -5.78
N PRO A 28 -2.32 -6.04 -5.89
CA PRO A 28 -1.38 -6.02 -4.78
C PRO A 28 -2.00 -5.34 -3.56
N ARG A 29 -1.71 -5.90 -2.38
CA ARG A 29 -2.14 -5.39 -1.08
C ARG A 29 -0.91 -5.19 -0.21
N ALA A 30 -0.94 -4.19 0.66
CA ALA A 30 0.13 -3.99 1.63
C ALA A 30 0.13 -5.14 2.65
N GLU A 31 1.28 -5.75 2.86
CA GLU A 31 1.49 -6.82 3.83
C GLU A 31 2.71 -6.45 4.68
N ARG A 32 2.55 -6.52 6.01
CA ARG A 32 3.62 -6.18 6.96
C ARG A 32 4.34 -4.86 6.66
N GLY A 33 3.58 -3.83 6.32
CA GLY A 33 4.09 -2.49 6.03
C GLY A 33 4.81 -2.37 4.68
N VAL A 34 4.66 -3.33 3.76
CA VAL A 34 5.24 -3.29 2.42
C VAL A 34 4.17 -3.54 1.36
N LEU A 35 4.07 -2.63 0.39
CA LEU A 35 3.32 -2.81 -0.85
C LEU A 35 4.31 -3.04 -1.99
N ASP A 36 4.35 -4.25 -2.53
CA ASP A 36 5.25 -4.60 -3.63
C ASP A 36 4.58 -4.38 -4.99
N LEU A 37 5.02 -3.35 -5.70
CA LEU A 37 4.54 -2.98 -7.03
C LEU A 37 5.59 -3.23 -8.11
N ARG A 38 6.70 -3.93 -7.82
CA ARG A 38 7.79 -4.12 -8.80
C ARG A 38 7.38 -4.84 -10.08
N SER A 39 6.28 -5.59 -10.05
CA SER A 39 5.68 -6.25 -11.20
C SER A 39 4.41 -5.56 -11.70
N TRP A 40 4.06 -4.39 -11.16
CA TRP A 40 2.90 -3.63 -11.58
C TRP A 40 3.19 -2.84 -12.85
N ASP A 41 2.32 -2.99 -13.83
CA ASP A 41 2.37 -2.22 -15.07
C ASP A 41 1.54 -0.93 -14.93
N PHE A 42 2.24 0.20 -14.76
CA PHE A 42 1.63 1.52 -14.66
C PHE A 42 1.16 2.09 -16.01
N SER A 43 1.53 1.47 -17.14
CA SER A 43 1.07 1.89 -18.47
C SER A 43 -0.34 1.39 -18.79
N GLU A 44 -0.72 0.23 -18.24
CA GLU A 44 -2.05 -0.36 -18.43
C GLU A 44 -3.03 -0.02 -17.30
N ARG A 45 -2.52 0.38 -16.13
CA ARG A 45 -3.34 0.59 -14.92
C ARG A 45 -3.00 1.89 -14.21
N GLU A 46 -3.95 2.83 -14.22
CA GLU A 46 -3.76 4.19 -13.70
C GLU A 46 -3.92 4.32 -12.17
N GLN A 47 -4.56 3.33 -11.52
CA GLN A 47 -4.85 3.40 -10.08
C GLN A 47 -4.59 2.07 -9.38
N ILE A 48 -3.98 2.16 -8.20
CA ILE A 48 -3.77 1.04 -7.29
C ILE A 48 -4.13 1.43 -5.85
N SER A 49 -4.70 0.49 -5.11
CA SER A 49 -4.98 0.68 -3.68
C SER A 49 -3.67 0.58 -2.88
N ILE A 50 -3.50 1.47 -1.92
CA ILE A 50 -2.45 1.38 -0.90
C ILE A 50 -2.92 0.66 0.38
N GLY A 51 -4.11 0.07 0.33
CA GLY A 51 -4.72 -0.61 1.47
C GLY A 51 -4.00 -1.92 1.84
N GLY A 52 -4.17 -2.33 3.10
CA GLY A 52 -3.49 -3.46 3.69
C GLY A 52 -2.88 -3.12 5.05
N GLU A 53 -1.85 -3.85 5.45
CA GLU A 53 -1.19 -3.69 6.74
C GLU A 53 -0.08 -2.63 6.67
N TRP A 54 -0.18 -1.62 7.52
CA TRP A 54 0.79 -0.54 7.67
C TRP A 54 1.49 -0.67 9.01
N HIS A 55 2.75 -0.24 9.09
CA HIS A 55 3.39 -0.12 10.41
C HIS A 55 2.74 1.01 11.20
N PHE A 56 2.59 0.77 12.50
CA PHE A 56 1.84 1.62 13.41
C PHE A 56 2.65 1.93 14.65
N TRP A 57 2.73 3.22 14.98
CA TRP A 57 3.24 3.70 16.26
C TRP A 57 2.13 4.46 16.98
N TRP A 58 1.70 3.94 18.13
CA TRP A 58 0.64 4.52 18.93
C TRP A 58 1.20 5.63 19.82
N GLU A 59 0.49 6.76 19.89
CA GLU A 59 0.88 7.93 20.69
C GLU A 59 2.31 8.42 20.43
N ALA A 60 2.77 8.26 19.18
CA ALA A 60 4.04 8.80 18.71
C ALA A 60 3.85 9.58 17.40
N LEU A 61 4.31 10.84 17.39
CA LEU A 61 4.43 11.67 16.19
C LEU A 61 5.90 11.70 15.76
N LEU A 62 6.27 10.83 14.83
CA LEU A 62 7.65 10.74 14.35
C LEU A 62 7.91 11.79 13.27
N ALA A 63 9.14 12.29 13.20
CA ALA A 63 9.56 13.05 12.03
C ALA A 63 9.57 12.12 10.80
N PRO A 64 9.24 12.61 9.58
CA PRO A 64 9.14 11.74 8.41
C PRO A 64 10.43 10.98 8.09
N GLN A 65 11.59 11.58 8.34
CA GLN A 65 12.88 10.92 8.18
C GLN A 65 13.05 9.74 9.16
N ASP A 66 12.72 9.93 10.43
CA ASP A 66 12.82 8.87 11.46
C ASP A 66 11.86 7.71 11.18
N ALA A 67 10.65 8.05 10.72
CA ALA A 67 9.64 7.09 10.32
C ALA A 67 10.08 6.26 9.10
N ALA A 68 10.80 6.87 8.16
CA ALA A 68 11.32 6.20 6.96
C ALA A 68 12.54 5.33 7.24
N THR A 69 13.46 5.78 8.09
CA THR A 69 14.63 4.98 8.49
C THR A 69 14.28 3.87 9.47
N ARG A 70 13.01 3.82 9.93
CA ARG A 70 12.55 2.90 10.99
C ARG A 70 13.42 3.02 12.23
N SER A 71 13.71 4.25 12.64
CA SER A 71 14.42 4.55 13.89
C SER A 71 13.52 4.13 15.06
N GLY A 72 13.56 2.84 15.42
CA GLY A 72 12.66 2.21 16.39
C GLY A 72 11.84 1.07 15.77
N SER A 73 11.39 0.14 16.61
CA SER A 73 10.42 -0.88 16.18
C SER A 73 9.01 -0.29 16.22
N PRO A 74 8.14 -0.59 15.23
CA PRO A 74 6.73 -0.26 15.33
C PRO A 74 6.09 -1.00 16.50
N ASP A 75 5.07 -0.37 17.09
CA ASP A 75 4.25 -0.98 18.13
C ASP A 75 3.38 -2.11 17.56
N GLY A 76 3.09 -2.06 16.25
CA GLY A 76 2.42 -3.14 15.56
C GLY A 76 2.15 -2.86 14.09
N LEU A 77 1.17 -3.59 13.58
CA LEU A 77 0.58 -3.40 12.26
C LEU A 77 -0.87 -2.98 12.43
N ILE A 78 -1.34 -2.08 11.56
CA ILE A 78 -2.74 -1.67 11.51
C ILE A 78 -3.27 -1.81 10.09
N GLY A 79 -4.54 -2.22 9.96
CA GLY A 79 -5.20 -2.30 8.67
C GLY A 79 -5.60 -0.91 8.17
N VAL A 80 -5.44 -0.69 6.86
CA VAL A 80 -5.86 0.54 6.20
C VAL A 80 -6.72 0.20 4.97
N PRO A 81 -7.93 0.78 4.83
CA PRO A 81 -8.62 1.60 5.82
C PRO A 81 -9.29 0.72 6.90
N GLU A 82 -8.96 0.93 8.17
CA GLU A 82 -9.68 0.34 9.31
C GLU A 82 -9.75 1.38 10.45
N PHE A 83 -10.66 1.16 11.40
CA PHE A 83 -10.85 2.06 12.54
C PHE A 83 -9.98 1.56 13.70
N TRP A 84 -8.98 2.35 14.12
CA TRP A 84 -8.00 1.89 15.12
C TRP A 84 -8.60 1.35 16.43
N PRO A 85 -9.77 1.82 16.95
CA PRO A 85 -10.39 1.23 18.14
C PRO A 85 -10.91 -0.21 17.97
N MET A 86 -10.77 -0.79 16.78
CA MET A 86 -11.01 -2.21 16.53
C MET A 86 -9.74 -3.06 16.68
N HIS A 87 -8.60 -2.44 16.96
CA HIS A 87 -7.31 -3.10 17.13
C HIS A 87 -6.90 -3.15 18.61
N PRO A 88 -6.20 -4.22 19.04
CA PRO A 88 -5.63 -4.29 20.39
C PRO A 88 -4.63 -3.17 20.66
N ASN A 89 -4.60 -2.70 21.91
CA ASN A 89 -3.62 -1.73 22.36
C ASN A 89 -2.24 -2.39 22.46
N PRO A 90 -1.19 -1.88 21.79
CA PRO A 90 0.15 -2.46 21.84
C PRO A 90 0.74 -2.56 23.26
N SER A 91 0.38 -1.63 24.14
CA SER A 91 0.84 -1.59 25.53
C SER A 91 -0.01 -2.46 26.46
N ASN A 92 -1.25 -2.79 26.07
CA ASN A 92 -2.17 -3.62 26.84
C ASN A 92 -3.06 -4.45 25.89
N PRO A 93 -2.59 -5.62 25.42
CA PRO A 93 -3.29 -6.39 24.38
C PRO A 93 -4.68 -6.90 24.76
N ASP A 94 -5.03 -6.90 26.05
CA ASP A 94 -6.38 -7.26 26.53
C ASP A 94 -7.41 -6.13 26.34
N GLU A 95 -6.95 -4.93 25.98
CA GLU A 95 -7.77 -3.77 25.68
C GLU A 95 -7.69 -3.39 24.20
N MET A 96 -8.78 -2.82 23.67
CA MET A 96 -8.76 -2.18 22.36
C MET A 96 -8.21 -0.76 22.47
N LEU A 97 -7.65 -0.24 21.39
CA LEU A 97 -7.23 1.16 21.34
C LEU A 97 -8.41 2.11 21.65
N PRO A 98 -8.17 3.21 22.37
CA PRO A 98 -9.22 4.18 22.67
C PRO A 98 -9.64 4.96 21.41
N MET A 99 -10.83 5.56 21.47
CA MET A 99 -11.35 6.41 20.39
C MET A 99 -10.47 7.61 20.08
N HIS A 100 -9.82 8.18 21.10
CA HIS A 100 -8.98 9.36 20.97
C HIS A 100 -7.52 8.98 21.15
N GLY A 101 -6.65 9.64 20.39
CA GLY A 101 -5.22 9.45 20.42
C GLY A 101 -4.60 10.02 19.15
N TYR A 102 -3.33 9.72 18.95
CA TYR A 102 -2.59 10.12 17.77
C TYR A 102 -1.61 9.01 17.42
N ALA A 103 -1.18 8.95 16.16
CA ALA A 103 -0.30 7.88 15.71
C ALA A 103 0.54 8.32 14.51
N THR A 104 1.65 7.60 14.31
CA THR A 104 2.38 7.61 13.04
C THR A 104 2.11 6.29 12.32
N MET A 105 1.77 6.37 11.03
CA MET A 105 1.50 5.22 10.18
C MET A 105 2.44 5.25 8.97
N THR A 106 3.07 4.12 8.63
CA THR A 106 4.00 4.06 7.48
C THR A 106 3.76 2.86 6.58
N LEU A 107 3.97 3.09 5.28
CA LEU A 107 3.94 2.08 4.24
C LEU A 107 5.16 2.24 3.34
N ARG A 108 5.89 1.15 3.14
CA ARG A 108 6.97 1.08 2.15
C ARG A 108 6.40 0.62 0.81
N VAL A 109 6.66 1.35 -0.27
CA VAL A 109 6.15 0.99 -1.61
C VAL A 109 7.32 0.63 -2.52
N LEU A 110 7.42 -0.62 -2.93
CA LEU A 110 8.49 -1.05 -3.85
C LEU A 110 8.03 -0.84 -5.28
N LEU A 111 8.72 0.04 -6.01
CA LEU A 111 8.36 0.41 -7.38
C LEU A 111 9.20 -0.34 -8.42
N PRO A 112 8.66 -0.57 -9.65
CA PRO A 112 9.44 -1.12 -10.75
C PRO A 112 10.57 -0.16 -11.13
N ARG A 113 11.65 -0.71 -11.68
CA ARG A 113 12.83 0.08 -12.08
C ARG A 113 12.59 0.93 -13.33
N GLU A 114 11.68 0.50 -14.18
CA GLU A 114 11.36 1.12 -15.46
C GLU A 114 9.84 1.22 -15.63
N GLY A 115 9.38 2.02 -16.59
CA GLY A 115 7.96 2.18 -16.87
C GLY A 115 7.19 2.98 -15.81
N LEU A 116 7.89 3.71 -14.94
CA LEU A 116 7.25 4.59 -13.96
C LEU A 116 6.65 5.84 -14.64
N PRO A 117 5.45 6.28 -14.23
CA PRO A 117 4.94 7.58 -14.61
C PRO A 117 5.82 8.68 -14.00
N LYS A 118 5.87 9.85 -14.66
CA LYS A 118 6.64 11.01 -14.17
C LYS A 118 6.07 11.61 -12.88
N ARG A 119 4.78 11.37 -12.63
CA ARG A 119 4.03 11.94 -11.52
C ARG A 119 3.09 10.89 -10.95
N PHE A 120 3.07 10.81 -9.63
CA PHE A 120 2.12 10.04 -8.85
C PHE A 120 1.12 10.98 -8.18
N GLY A 121 0.04 10.39 -7.67
CA GLY A 121 -0.87 11.08 -6.77
C GLY A 121 -1.33 10.12 -5.69
N VAL A 122 -1.36 10.59 -4.44
CA VAL A 122 -2.06 9.86 -3.37
C VAL A 122 -3.44 10.45 -3.22
N PHE A 123 -4.44 9.58 -3.30
CA PHE A 123 -5.81 9.92 -2.94
C PHE A 123 -6.13 9.33 -1.57
N LEU A 124 -6.45 10.19 -0.61
CA LEU A 124 -6.88 9.77 0.73
C LEU A 124 -8.38 10.03 0.89
N ARG A 125 -9.13 8.95 1.17
CA ARG A 125 -10.53 9.05 1.57
C ARG A 125 -10.60 9.47 3.04
N GLY A 126 -10.40 10.76 3.31
CA GLY A 126 -10.64 11.43 4.60
C GLY A 126 -10.03 10.76 5.83
N VAL A 127 -8.96 11.33 6.39
CA VAL A 127 -8.37 10.84 7.65
C VAL A 127 -8.94 11.66 8.80
N ASN A 128 -9.64 11.01 9.72
CA ASN A 128 -10.16 11.68 10.91
C ASN A 128 -9.10 11.70 12.04
N SER A 129 -9.02 12.74 12.86
CA SER A 129 -9.66 14.05 12.72
C SER A 129 -8.73 15.10 12.10
N ALA A 130 -7.43 14.83 12.07
CA ALA A 130 -6.38 15.64 11.47
C ALA A 130 -5.25 14.71 10.98
N SER A 131 -4.53 15.11 9.94
CA SER A 131 -3.43 14.30 9.40
C SER A 131 -2.37 15.17 8.71
N ARG A 132 -1.16 14.62 8.61
CA ARG A 132 -0.11 15.12 7.72
C ARG A 132 0.40 13.95 6.90
N LEU A 133 0.41 14.09 5.58
CA LEU A 133 0.92 13.09 4.66
C LEU A 133 2.25 13.55 4.08
N TYR A 134 3.23 12.64 4.10
CA TYR A 134 4.54 12.86 3.52
C TYR A 134 4.89 11.73 2.55
N ALA A 135 5.57 12.07 1.47
CA ALA A 135 6.33 11.10 0.67
C ALA A 135 7.80 11.22 1.05
N VAL A 136 8.42 10.09 1.38
CA VAL A 136 9.87 10.02 1.63
C VAL A 136 10.49 9.25 0.49
N THR A 137 11.43 9.88 -0.19
CA THR A 137 12.11 9.33 -1.37
C THR A 137 13.63 9.50 -1.22
N SER A 138 14.41 8.95 -2.15
CA SER A 138 15.85 9.20 -2.24
C SER A 138 16.21 10.70 -2.38
N ARG A 139 15.28 11.54 -2.86
CA ARG A 139 15.45 13.00 -2.95
C ARG A 139 15.16 13.74 -1.65
N GLY A 140 14.66 13.03 -0.63
CA GLY A 140 14.26 13.58 0.65
C GLY A 140 12.76 13.51 0.87
N VAL A 141 12.29 14.35 1.79
CA VAL A 141 10.92 14.36 2.29
C VAL A 141 10.12 15.44 1.60
N GLN A 142 8.99 15.06 1.03
CA GLN A 142 8.00 15.97 0.47
C GLN A 142 6.74 15.92 1.32
N HIS A 143 6.35 17.08 1.86
CA HIS A 143 5.04 17.24 2.47
C HIS A 143 3.97 17.30 1.36
N LEU A 144 3.02 16.37 1.39
CA LEU A 144 1.99 16.25 0.37
C LEU A 144 0.74 17.04 0.76
N VAL A 145 0.20 16.75 1.96
CA VAL A 145 -1.06 17.31 2.45
C VAL A 145 -0.99 17.47 3.96
N SER A 146 -1.55 18.57 4.47
CA SER A 146 -1.93 18.72 5.87
C SER A 146 -3.42 18.93 5.95
N HIS A 147 -4.01 18.38 6.99
CA HIS A 147 -5.43 18.40 7.24
C HIS A 147 -5.66 18.62 8.72
N GLY A 148 -6.27 19.76 9.08
CA GLY A 148 -6.32 20.20 10.47
C GLY A 148 -4.92 20.43 11.09
N THR A 149 -4.86 20.41 12.42
CA THR A 149 -3.62 20.49 13.19
C THR A 149 -3.45 19.20 13.97
N VAL A 150 -2.46 18.38 13.59
CA VAL A 150 -2.01 17.23 14.37
C VAL A 150 -1.18 17.72 15.55
N SER A 151 -1.57 17.34 16.78
CA SER A 151 -0.82 17.58 18.01
C SER A 151 -0.96 16.39 18.96
N ALA A 152 0.07 16.16 19.78
CA ALA A 152 -0.02 15.27 20.93
C ALA A 152 -0.84 15.90 22.07
N GLU A 153 -0.96 17.23 22.09
CA GLU A 153 -1.74 17.96 23.06
C GLU A 153 -3.19 18.18 22.58
N PRO A 154 -4.21 17.65 23.27
CA PRO A 154 -5.60 17.75 22.81
C PRO A 154 -6.10 19.18 22.59
N SER A 155 -5.64 20.14 23.39
CA SER A 155 -6.04 21.56 23.26
C SER A 155 -5.47 22.25 22.02
N GLU A 156 -4.44 21.68 21.40
CA GLU A 156 -3.80 22.22 20.19
C GLU A 156 -4.24 21.51 18.91
N SER A 157 -4.97 20.40 19.04
CA SER A 157 -5.50 19.65 17.91
C SER A 157 -6.70 20.36 17.29
N ILE A 158 -6.67 20.57 15.98
CA ILE A 158 -7.77 21.20 15.22
C ILE A 158 -8.25 20.21 14.16
N PRO A 159 -9.53 19.78 14.18
CA PRO A 159 -10.04 18.84 13.18
C PRO A 159 -10.36 19.53 11.85
N ASP A 160 -10.26 18.77 10.75
CA ASP A 160 -10.78 19.11 9.42
C ASP A 160 -11.31 17.80 8.80
N TRP A 161 -12.37 17.82 7.97
CA TRP A 161 -13.00 16.61 7.40
C TRP A 161 -13.12 16.63 5.85
N SER A 162 -12.35 17.47 5.17
CA SER A 162 -12.25 17.50 3.69
C SER A 162 -11.56 16.28 3.03
N TYR A 163 -12.04 15.86 1.85
CA TYR A 163 -11.36 14.88 0.97
C TYR A 163 -10.24 15.54 0.17
N GLN A 164 -9.10 14.86 -0.04
CA GLN A 164 -7.96 15.45 -0.75
C GLN A 164 -7.27 14.50 -1.75
N TYR A 165 -6.75 15.11 -2.81
CA TYR A 165 -5.87 14.50 -3.81
C TYR A 165 -4.55 15.26 -3.84
N ALA A 166 -3.45 14.56 -3.63
CA ALA A 166 -2.12 15.15 -3.53
C ALA A 166 -1.19 14.60 -4.61
N PRO A 167 -0.95 15.35 -5.72
CA PRO A 167 0.02 14.96 -6.73
C PRO A 167 1.45 15.17 -6.20
N PHE A 168 2.37 14.28 -6.57
CA PHE A 168 3.79 14.39 -6.27
C PHE A 168 4.66 13.74 -7.34
N ASP A 169 5.85 14.29 -7.57
CA ASP A 169 6.74 13.82 -8.62
C ASP A 169 7.64 12.71 -8.06
N VAL A 170 7.71 11.58 -8.77
CA VAL A 170 8.66 10.50 -8.48
C VAL A 170 9.53 10.36 -9.71
N GLU A 171 10.72 10.96 -9.65
CA GLU A 171 11.71 10.77 -10.71
C GLU A 171 12.69 9.70 -10.25
N GLY A 172 12.78 8.65 -11.07
CA GLY A 172 13.32 7.35 -10.72
C GLY A 172 14.66 7.41 -9.97
N GLU A 173 14.66 6.79 -8.79
CA GLU A 173 15.63 5.75 -8.49
C GLU A 173 14.97 4.74 -7.55
N SER A 174 15.29 3.48 -7.81
CA SER A 174 14.70 2.28 -7.25
C SER A 174 14.99 2.14 -5.75
N GLU A 175 14.14 2.73 -4.91
CA GLU A 175 13.67 2.24 -3.60
C GLU A 175 12.96 3.40 -2.87
N LEU A 176 11.70 3.17 -2.49
CA LEU A 176 11.05 3.85 -1.37
C LEU A 176 11.07 2.91 -0.16
#